data_AF-A0A0Q4GSE6-F1
#
_entry.id   AF-A0A0Q4GSE6-F1
#
_cell.length_a   1.000
_cell.length_b   1.000
_cell.length_c   1.000
_cell.angle_alpha   90.00
_cell.angle_beta   90.00
_cell.angle_gamma   90.00
#
_symmetry.space_group_name_H-M   'P 1'
#
loop_
_entity.id
_entity.type
_entity.pdbx_description
1 polymer ?
#
loop_
_entity_poly.entity_id
_entity_poly.type
_entity_poly.pdbx_seq_one_letter_code
_entity_poly.pdbx_strand_id
1 'polypeptide(L)'
;MQIQRQNLYTKVIELLNQARQNVTQTINNAMATAYFEIGRMIIEEEQQGKERAEYGKQILNELSERLVVELGKGFSKRNLEQMRQFYLTYSIAQTVSAQFKLTWSHYLKLMRIKDLNERNFYEIEALKNNWSLRELQRQYDSALYTRLTLSKNKKEILSRCM
;
A
#
# COMPACT_ATOMS: atom_id res chain seq x y z
N MET A 1 -23.69 -40.51 10.03
CA MET A 1 -24.55 -39.31 9.81
C MET A 1 -24.05 -38.01 10.50
N GLN A 2 -23.15 -38.06 11.51
CA GLN A 2 -22.55 -36.85 12.11
C GLN A 2 -21.35 -36.27 11.30
N ILE A 3 -20.54 -37.12 10.65
CA ILE A 3 -19.33 -36.71 9.91
C ILE A 3 -19.64 -35.84 8.67
N GLN A 4 -20.72 -36.13 7.93
CA GLN A 4 -21.15 -35.32 6.77
C GLN A 4 -21.65 -33.92 7.16
N ARG A 5 -22.30 -33.77 8.34
CA ARG A 5 -22.74 -32.46 8.85
C ARG A 5 -21.57 -31.60 9.30
N GLN A 6 -20.54 -32.19 9.89
CA GLN A 6 -19.31 -31.47 10.24
C GLN A 6 -18.57 -30.96 9.00
N ASN A 7 -18.56 -31.76 7.91
CA ASN A 7 -17.97 -31.35 6.63
C ASN A 7 -18.71 -30.17 5.99
N LEU A 8 -20.04 -30.18 6.00
CA LEU A 8 -20.85 -29.06 5.52
C LEU A 8 -20.63 -27.79 6.36
N TYR A 9 -20.61 -27.93 7.69
CA TYR A 9 -20.36 -26.81 8.61
C TYR A 9 -19.00 -26.15 8.34
N THR A 10 -17.92 -26.94 8.24
CA THR A 10 -16.57 -26.41 7.92
C THR A 10 -16.55 -25.70 6.58
N LYS A 11 -17.15 -26.29 5.53
CA LYS A 11 -17.23 -25.68 4.20
C LYS A 11 -17.97 -24.34 4.19
N VAL A 12 -19.06 -24.22 4.95
CA VAL A 12 -19.80 -22.96 5.07
C VAL A 12 -18.95 -21.91 5.80
N ILE A 13 -18.25 -22.29 6.87
CA ILE A 13 -17.34 -21.37 7.59
C ILE A 13 -16.19 -20.92 6.67
N GLU A 14 -15.58 -21.83 5.91
CA GLU A 14 -14.54 -21.51 4.93
C GLU A 14 -15.04 -20.55 3.86
N LEU A 15 -16.22 -20.81 3.27
CA LEU A 15 -16.84 -19.93 2.27
C LEU A 15 -17.11 -18.53 2.83
N LEU A 16 -17.65 -18.43 4.04
CA LEU A 16 -17.91 -17.14 4.69
C LEU A 16 -16.62 -16.39 5.01
N ASN A 17 -15.58 -17.10 5.44
CA ASN A 17 -14.27 -16.50 5.70
C ASN A 17 -13.62 -16.00 4.40
N GLN A 18 -13.68 -16.78 3.32
CA GLN A 18 -13.21 -16.39 1.99
C GLN A 18 -13.96 -15.16 1.48
N ALA A 19 -15.30 -15.14 1.59
CA ALA A 19 -16.10 -13.98 1.19
C ALA A 19 -15.70 -12.71 1.96
N ARG A 20 -15.53 -12.81 3.29
CA ARG A 20 -15.07 -11.69 4.12
C ARG A 20 -13.67 -11.21 3.74
N GLN A 21 -12.75 -12.13 3.47
CA GLN A 21 -11.40 -11.81 3.01
C GLN A 21 -11.43 -11.09 1.66
N ASN A 22 -12.22 -11.57 0.70
CA ASN A 22 -12.36 -10.96 -0.63
C ASN A 22 -12.92 -9.54 -0.56
N VAL A 23 -13.94 -9.31 0.27
CA VAL A 23 -14.49 -7.96 0.50
C VAL A 23 -13.43 -7.04 1.11
N THR A 24 -12.73 -7.52 2.14
CA THR A 24 -11.66 -6.75 2.81
C THR A 24 -10.54 -6.39 1.84
N GLN A 25 -10.10 -7.33 1.00
CA GLN A 25 -9.08 -7.07 -0.03
C GLN A 25 -9.58 -6.04 -1.05
N THR A 26 -10.80 -6.19 -1.56
CA THR A 26 -11.39 -5.24 -2.51
C THR A 26 -11.43 -3.82 -1.95
N ILE A 27 -11.87 -3.66 -0.69
CA ILE A 27 -11.92 -2.35 -0.02
C ILE A 27 -10.52 -1.78 0.19
N ASN A 28 -9.57 -2.60 0.65
CA ASN A 28 -8.19 -2.15 0.86
C ASN A 28 -7.54 -1.66 -0.43
N ASN A 29 -7.81 -2.36 -1.54
CA ASN A 29 -7.32 -1.97 -2.86
C ASN A 29 -7.93 -0.63 -3.29
N ALA A 30 -9.26 -0.47 -3.12
CA ALA A 30 -9.95 0.77 -3.45
C ALA A 30 -9.45 1.95 -2.61
N MET A 31 -9.18 1.74 -1.32
CA MET A 31 -8.64 2.78 -0.43
C MET A 31 -7.21 3.19 -0.81
N ALA A 32 -6.34 2.23 -1.12
CA ALA A 32 -4.99 2.55 -1.58
C ALA A 32 -5.03 3.36 -2.88
N THR A 33 -5.87 2.98 -3.84
CA THR A 33 -6.09 3.76 -5.06
C THR A 33 -6.62 5.16 -4.78
N ALA A 34 -7.62 5.30 -3.90
CA ALA A 34 -8.15 6.62 -3.53
C ALA A 34 -7.06 7.51 -2.90
N TYR A 35 -6.23 6.96 -2.01
CA TYR A 35 -5.12 7.68 -1.40
C TYR A 35 -4.04 8.07 -2.40
N PHE A 36 -3.79 7.25 -3.42
CA PHE A 36 -2.91 7.61 -4.53
C PHE A 36 -3.46 8.80 -5.32
N GLU A 37 -4.74 8.76 -5.67
CA GLU A 37 -5.40 9.85 -6.43
C GLU A 37 -5.48 11.15 -5.63
N ILE A 38 -5.74 11.09 -4.32
CA ILE A 38 -5.67 12.27 -3.45
C ILE A 38 -4.25 12.85 -3.47
N GLY A 39 -3.23 12.00 -3.40
CA GLY A 39 -1.83 12.43 -3.54
C GLY A 39 -1.55 13.14 -4.87
N ARG A 40 -2.10 12.63 -5.98
CA ARG A 40 -2.01 13.25 -7.30
C ARG A 40 -2.65 14.65 -7.29
N MET A 41 -3.89 14.74 -6.83
CA MET A 41 -4.65 16.00 -6.76
C MET A 41 -3.91 17.06 -5.93
N ILE A 42 -3.32 16.66 -4.80
CA ILE A 42 -2.51 17.57 -3.96
C ILE A 42 -1.31 18.11 -4.75
N ILE A 43 -0.56 17.25 -5.47
CA ILE A 43 0.60 17.70 -6.25
C ILE A 43 0.19 18.60 -7.41
N GLU A 44 -0.89 18.27 -8.11
CA GLU A 44 -1.41 19.08 -9.22
C GLU A 44 -1.83 20.48 -8.72
N GLU A 45 -2.48 20.57 -7.56
CA GLU A 45 -2.84 21.84 -6.93
C GLU A 45 -1.62 22.63 -6.44
N GLU A 46 -0.63 21.94 -5.85
CA GLU A 46 0.64 22.54 -5.41
C GLU A 46 1.43 23.15 -6.59
N GLN A 47 1.34 22.58 -7.79
CA GLN A 47 2.00 23.07 -9.00
C GLN A 47 1.29 24.27 -9.65
N GLN A 48 -0.03 24.39 -9.46
CA GLN A 48 -0.80 25.55 -9.93
C GLN A 48 -0.56 26.79 -9.06
N GLY A 49 -0.25 26.58 -7.78
CA GLY A 49 0.36 27.62 -6.95
C GLY A 49 1.85 27.77 -7.26
N LYS A 50 2.37 29.00 -7.30
CA LYS A 50 3.81 29.25 -7.51
C LYS A 50 4.64 28.41 -6.51
N GLU A 51 5.65 27.69 -6.99
CA GLU A 51 6.56 26.74 -6.32
C GLU A 51 7.13 27.18 -4.95
N ARG A 52 6.28 27.37 -3.94
CA ARG A 52 6.68 27.71 -2.58
C ARG A 52 6.28 26.57 -1.66
N ALA A 53 7.26 25.99 -0.97
CA ALA A 53 7.03 24.99 0.06
C ALA A 53 6.04 25.45 1.16
N GLU A 54 5.88 26.76 1.33
CA GLU A 54 4.91 27.37 2.24
C GLU A 54 3.45 27.23 1.75
N TYR A 55 3.22 27.29 0.43
CA TYR A 55 1.90 27.14 -0.17
C TYR A 55 1.35 25.71 -0.01
N GLY A 56 2.18 24.70 -0.28
CA GLY A 56 1.78 23.29 -0.06
C GLY A 56 1.46 22.99 1.41
N LYS A 57 2.21 23.58 2.35
CA LYS A 57 1.89 23.46 3.79
C LYS A 57 0.53 24.05 4.14
N GLN A 58 0.15 25.16 3.50
CA GLN A 58 -1.14 25.81 3.72
C GLN A 58 -2.28 24.96 3.13
N ILE A 59 -2.16 24.47 1.90
CA ILE A 59 -3.14 23.56 1.27
C ILE A 59 -3.42 22.35 2.17
N LEU A 60 -2.37 21.69 2.65
CA LEU A 60 -2.52 20.49 3.48
C LEU A 60 -3.22 20.77 4.82
N ASN A 61 -3.01 21.95 5.40
CA ASN A 61 -3.70 22.37 6.62
C ASN A 61 -5.20 22.57 6.33
N GLU A 62 -5.52 23.39 5.34
CA GLU A 62 -6.91 23.74 4.99
C GLU A 62 -7.70 22.50 4.55
N LEU A 63 -7.09 21.63 3.74
CA LEU A 63 -7.69 20.38 3.29
C LEU A 63 -7.93 19.43 4.46
N SER A 64 -6.99 19.34 5.41
CA SER A 64 -7.15 18.50 6.60
C SER A 64 -8.31 18.97 7.46
N GLU A 65 -8.39 20.27 7.74
CA GLU A 65 -9.44 20.85 8.58
C GLU A 65 -10.84 20.56 8.01
N ARG A 66 -11.01 20.74 6.70
CA ARG A 66 -12.29 20.48 6.04
C ARG A 66 -12.64 19.00 5.98
N LEU A 67 -11.71 18.15 5.55
CA LEU A 67 -11.98 16.71 5.39
C LEU A 67 -12.20 16.00 6.73
N VAL A 68 -11.55 16.45 7.81
CA VAL A 68 -11.80 15.89 9.15
C VAL A 68 -13.20 16.25 9.64
N VAL A 69 -13.72 17.43 9.31
CA VAL A 69 -15.09 17.82 9.65
C VAL A 69 -16.11 17.02 8.84
N GLU A 70 -15.88 16.84 7.53
CA GLU A 70 -16.84 16.18 6.63
C GLU A 70 -16.80 14.64 6.70
N LEU A 71 -15.60 14.05 6.78
CA LEU A 71 -15.38 12.60 6.65
C LEU A 71 -14.80 11.95 7.91
N GLY A 72 -14.32 12.75 8.87
CA GLY A 72 -13.83 12.27 10.15
C GLY A 72 -12.37 11.80 10.15
N LYS A 73 -12.10 10.74 10.94
CA LYS A 73 -10.75 10.23 11.18
C LYS A 73 -10.15 9.66 9.89
N GLY A 74 -8.87 9.94 9.66
CA GLY A 74 -8.15 9.48 8.47
C GLY A 74 -7.68 10.61 7.55
N PHE A 75 -8.12 11.86 7.75
CA PHE A 75 -7.71 12.99 6.92
C PHE A 75 -6.90 14.05 7.67
N SER A 76 -6.14 13.61 8.69
CA SER A 76 -5.16 14.48 9.35
C SER A 76 -4.12 14.96 8.34
N LYS A 77 -3.55 16.16 8.57
CA LYS A 77 -2.44 16.71 7.77
C LYS A 77 -1.35 15.68 7.48
N ARG A 78 -0.91 14.94 8.50
CA ARG A 78 0.12 13.91 8.36
C ARG A 78 -0.29 12.80 7.38
N ASN A 79 -1.56 12.40 7.36
CA ASN A 79 -2.02 11.37 6.42
C ASN A 79 -2.09 11.94 5.00
N LEU A 80 -2.49 13.21 4.82
CA LEU A 80 -2.44 13.88 3.52
C LEU A 80 -0.99 14.03 3.01
N GLU A 81 -0.04 14.35 3.90
CA GLU A 81 1.40 14.32 3.57
C GLU A 81 1.85 12.93 3.11
N GLN A 82 1.34 11.86 3.74
CA GLN A 82 1.62 10.48 3.32
C GLN A 82 0.99 10.12 1.98
N MET A 83 -0.25 10.56 1.71
CA MET A 83 -0.90 10.40 0.40
C MET A 83 -0.13 11.11 -0.71
N ARG A 84 0.29 12.35 -0.45
CA ARG A 84 1.16 13.13 -1.35
C ARG A 84 2.49 12.40 -1.61
N GLN A 85 3.15 11.92 -0.56
CA GLN A 85 4.37 11.12 -0.71
C GLN A 85 4.11 9.83 -1.50
N PHE A 86 2.95 9.20 -1.32
CA PHE A 86 2.58 7.97 -2.01
C PHE A 86 2.51 8.18 -3.50
N TYR A 87 1.82 9.24 -3.94
CA TYR A 87 1.81 9.61 -5.33
C TYR A 87 3.24 9.84 -5.87
N LEU A 88 4.04 10.68 -5.23
CA LEU A 88 5.43 10.95 -5.67
C LEU A 88 6.31 9.69 -5.73
N THR A 89 6.08 8.74 -4.84
CA THR A 89 6.90 7.53 -4.71
C THR A 89 6.55 6.49 -5.77
N TYR A 90 5.27 6.39 -6.14
CA TYR A 90 4.73 5.38 -7.05
C TYR A 90 4.39 5.91 -8.45
N SER A 91 4.40 7.23 -8.67
CA SER A 91 4.25 7.84 -10.00
C SER A 91 5.51 7.72 -10.86
N ILE A 92 6.68 7.61 -10.23
CA ILE A 92 7.97 7.43 -10.91
C ILE A 92 8.15 5.99 -11.39
N ALA A 93 7.61 5.02 -10.65
CA ALA A 93 7.53 3.65 -11.11
C ALA A 93 6.41 3.56 -12.15
N GLN A 94 6.63 2.91 -13.31
CA GLN A 94 5.62 2.73 -14.37
C GLN A 94 4.44 1.83 -13.95
N THR A 95 4.11 1.77 -12.66
CA THR A 95 2.90 1.18 -12.12
C THR A 95 1.72 2.05 -12.50
N VAL A 96 1.19 1.82 -13.70
CA VAL A 96 -0.20 2.21 -14.03
C VAL A 96 -1.06 1.71 -12.86
N SER A 97 -1.85 2.60 -12.28
CA SER A 97 -2.68 2.49 -11.05
C SER A 97 -3.58 1.24 -10.89
N ALA A 98 -3.50 0.28 -11.81
CA ALA A 98 -4.36 -0.88 -11.93
C ALA A 98 -4.21 -1.94 -10.82
N GLN A 99 -3.20 -1.90 -9.93
CA GLN A 99 -2.95 -3.04 -9.04
C GLN A 99 -2.43 -2.71 -7.64
N PHE A 100 -2.88 -1.64 -6.98
CA PHE A 100 -2.61 -1.53 -5.54
C PHE A 100 -3.34 -2.64 -4.79
N LYS A 101 -2.64 -3.75 -4.52
CA LYS A 101 -3.21 -5.00 -3.96
C LYS A 101 -2.92 -5.20 -2.47
N LEU A 102 -2.02 -4.41 -1.91
CA LEU A 102 -1.71 -4.42 -0.49
C LEU A 102 -2.52 -3.35 0.26
N THR A 103 -2.60 -3.48 1.58
CA THR A 103 -3.29 -2.48 2.41
C THR A 103 -2.48 -1.19 2.53
N TRP A 104 -3.13 -0.07 2.86
CA TRP A 104 -2.47 1.23 3.07
C TRP A 104 -1.26 1.15 4.00
N SER A 105 -1.36 0.40 5.09
CA SER A 105 -0.26 0.25 6.04
C SER A 105 0.98 -0.43 5.45
N HIS A 106 0.82 -1.32 4.46
CA HIS A 106 1.96 -1.88 3.73
C HIS A 106 2.65 -0.80 2.91
N TYR A 107 1.89 0.00 2.15
CA TYR A 107 2.45 1.10 1.37
C TYR A 107 3.14 2.14 2.24
N LEU A 108 2.60 2.47 3.41
CA LEU A 108 3.27 3.32 4.41
C LEU A 108 4.66 2.83 4.82
N LYS A 109 4.87 1.50 4.82
CA LYS A 109 6.17 0.90 5.09
C LYS A 109 7.04 0.86 3.83
N LEU A 110 6.49 0.40 2.70
CA LEU A 110 7.20 0.25 1.42
C LEU A 110 7.74 1.58 0.90
N MET A 111 6.99 2.67 1.02
CA MET A 111 7.44 4.01 0.60
C MET A 111 8.70 4.50 1.32
N ARG A 112 9.02 3.95 2.50
CA ARG A 112 10.24 4.31 3.24
C ARG A 112 11.50 3.64 2.69
N ILE A 113 11.32 2.61 1.86
CA ILE A 113 12.42 1.91 1.19
C ILE A 113 12.86 2.77 0.00
N LYS A 114 14.11 3.24 0.02
CA LYS A 114 14.64 4.16 -1.01
C LYS A 114 14.98 3.44 -2.30
N ASP A 115 15.54 2.24 -2.22
CA ASP A 115 15.89 1.43 -3.39
C ASP A 115 14.62 0.87 -4.05
N LEU A 116 14.45 1.15 -5.34
CA LEU A 116 13.27 0.75 -6.09
C LEU A 116 13.17 -0.79 -6.23
N ASN A 117 14.29 -1.47 -6.44
CA ASN A 117 14.30 -2.93 -6.62
C ASN A 117 13.97 -3.63 -5.30
N GLU A 118 14.54 -3.14 -4.20
CA GLU A 118 14.22 -3.64 -2.85
C GLU A 118 12.73 -3.43 -2.53
N ARG A 119 12.19 -2.24 -2.82
CA ARG A 119 10.78 -1.95 -2.60
C ARG A 119 9.89 -2.90 -3.40
N ASN A 120 10.13 -3.02 -4.72
CA ASN A 120 9.37 -3.90 -5.60
C ASN A 120 9.47 -5.36 -5.14
N PHE A 121 10.66 -5.82 -4.74
CA PHE A 121 10.85 -7.15 -4.20
C PHE A 121 9.94 -7.41 -2.99
N TYR A 122 9.95 -6.51 -2.00
CA TYR A 122 9.14 -6.67 -0.80
C TYR A 122 7.64 -6.55 -1.08
N GLU A 123 7.22 -5.70 -2.02
CA GLU A 123 5.83 -5.58 -2.45
C GLU A 123 5.33 -6.87 -3.10
N ILE A 124 6.11 -7.43 -4.02
CA ILE A 124 5.78 -8.66 -4.75
C ILE A 124 5.76 -9.87 -3.83
N GLU A 125 6.78 -10.03 -2.97
CA GLU A 125 6.82 -11.14 -2.02
C GLU A 125 5.74 -11.02 -0.93
N ALA A 126 5.40 -9.80 -0.49
CA ALA A 126 4.29 -9.60 0.44
C ALA A 126 2.95 -10.02 -0.18
N LEU A 127 2.71 -9.64 -1.43
CA LEU A 127 1.51 -10.03 -2.15
C LEU A 127 1.46 -11.54 -2.40
N LYS A 128 2.55 -12.11 -2.94
CA LYS A 128 2.64 -13.52 -3.33
C LYS A 128 2.47 -14.47 -2.14
N ASN A 129 3.05 -14.12 -0.99
CA ASN A 129 3.04 -14.96 0.21
C ASN A 129 1.99 -14.52 1.24
N ASN A 130 1.10 -13.58 0.88
CA ASN A 130 0.09 -13.02 1.78
C ASN A 130 0.67 -12.54 3.13
N TRP A 131 1.81 -11.85 3.10
CA TRP A 131 2.42 -11.35 4.32
C TRP A 131 1.51 -10.34 5.00
N SER A 132 1.32 -10.53 6.30
CA SER A 132 0.81 -9.44 7.14
C SER A 132 1.86 -8.32 7.21
N LEU A 133 1.43 -7.12 7.61
CA LEU A 133 2.35 -6.00 7.85
C LEU A 133 3.51 -6.38 8.80
N ARG A 134 3.22 -7.20 9.81
CA ARG A 134 4.21 -7.70 10.76
C ARG A 134 5.22 -8.63 10.10
N GLU A 135 4.77 -9.48 9.20
CA GLU A 135 5.66 -10.38 8.48
C GLU A 135 6.51 -9.62 7.45
N LEU A 136 5.92 -8.67 6.71
CA LEU A 136 6.67 -7.75 5.85
C LEU A 136 7.78 -7.05 6.67
N GLN A 137 7.43 -6.52 7.85
CA GLN A 137 8.40 -5.87 8.73
C GLN A 137 9.52 -6.84 9.16
N ARG A 138 9.19 -8.07 9.56
CA ARG A 138 10.16 -9.08 9.97
C ARG A 138 11.10 -9.46 8.82
N GLN A 139 10.57 -9.65 7.62
CA GLN A 139 11.36 -10.00 6.44
C GLN A 139 12.28 -8.86 6.01
N TYR A 140 11.79 -7.62 6.12
CA TYR A 140 12.60 -6.41 5.95
C TYR A 140 13.74 -6.34 6.97
N ASP A 141 13.44 -6.50 8.26
CA ASP A 141 14.44 -6.42 9.33
C ASP A 141 15.49 -7.54 9.24
N SER A 142 15.13 -8.68 8.66
CA SER A 142 16.06 -9.78 8.37
C SER A 142 16.94 -9.55 7.13
N ALA A 143 16.80 -8.40 6.46
CA ALA A 143 17.47 -8.04 5.22
C ALA A 143 17.32 -9.11 4.12
N LEU A 144 16.12 -9.72 4.01
CA LEU A 144 15.85 -10.79 3.05
C LEU A 144 16.32 -10.46 1.63
N TYR A 145 16.02 -9.26 1.13
CA TYR A 145 16.45 -8.81 -0.20
C TYR A 145 17.97 -8.85 -0.36
N THR A 146 18.70 -8.28 0.61
CA THR A 146 20.17 -8.25 0.61
C THR A 146 20.76 -9.66 0.66
N ARG A 147 20.20 -10.55 1.49
CA ARG A 147 20.69 -11.94 1.57
C ARG A 147 20.47 -12.72 0.28
N LEU A 148 19.33 -12.54 -0.37
CA LEU A 148 19.03 -13.24 -1.63
C LEU A 148 19.89 -12.71 -2.79
N THR A 149 20.07 -11.39 -2.87
CA THR A 149 20.93 -10.77 -3.89
C THR A 149 22.41 -11.16 -3.75
N LEU A 150 22.88 -11.41 -2.53
CA LEU A 150 24.24 -11.89 -2.24
C LEU A 150 24.42 -13.41 -2.42
N SER A 151 23.39 -14.22 -2.15
CA SER A 151 23.55 -15.69 -2.04
C SER A 151 23.35 -16.48 -3.32
N LYS A 152 22.54 -16.02 -4.30
CA LYS A 152 22.44 -16.60 -5.66
C LYS A 152 21.46 -15.81 -6.55
N ASN A 153 21.86 -15.57 -7.79
CA ASN A 153 21.01 -15.20 -8.94
C ASN A 153 20.38 -13.79 -8.94
N LYS A 154 21.21 -12.74 -8.85
CA LYS A 154 20.81 -11.33 -9.06
C LYS A 154 19.89 -11.12 -10.28
N LYS A 155 20.12 -11.87 -11.38
CA LYS A 155 19.26 -11.84 -12.59
C LYS A 155 17.83 -12.35 -12.35
N GLU A 156 17.66 -13.41 -11.56
CA GLU A 156 16.34 -13.98 -11.28
C GLU A 156 15.51 -13.06 -10.37
N ILE A 157 16.15 -12.45 -9.38
CA ILE A 157 15.50 -11.48 -8.47
C ILE A 157 15.11 -10.22 -9.26
N LEU A 158 16.00 -9.70 -10.10
CA LEU A 158 15.70 -8.53 -10.95
C LEU A 158 14.61 -8.83 -11.98
N SER A 159 14.53 -10.05 -12.53
CA SER A 159 13.43 -10.44 -13.43
C SER A 159 12.07 -10.53 -12.75
N ARG A 160 12.03 -10.66 -11.42
CA ARG A 160 10.78 -10.63 -10.66
C ARG A 160 10.38 -9.20 -10.27
N CYS A 161 11.29 -8.22 -10.35
CA CYS A 161 11.07 -6.84 -9.91
C CYS A 161 10.80 -5.85 -11.05
N MET A 162 11.04 -6.27 -12.31
CA MET A 162 10.69 -5.57 -13.56
C MET A 162 9.31 -6.00 -14.04
#